data_AF-A0A945X620-F1
#
_entry.id   AF-A0A945X620-F1
#
_cell.length_a   1.000
_cell.length_b   1.000
_cell.length_c   1.000
_cell.angle_alpha   90.00
_cell.angle_beta   90.00
_cell.angle_gamma   90.00
#
_symmetry.space_group_name_H-M   'P 1'
#
loop_
_entity.id
_entity.type
_entity.pdbx_description
1 polymer ?
#
loop_
_entity_poly.entity_id
_entity_poly.type
_entity_poly.pdbx_seq_one_letter_code
_entity_poly.pdbx_strand_id
1 'polypeptide(L)'
;MALRLREDRPLTGALLRSARTGLLVLGFVLPAAPLTPIARWDVVPHQRIDRGKTFNCGVIAFSKDGISHITFSVNGERRKVTSMRMNDRTGVHEYWTPIAASDFAEDGPVRIQAIVHGNDGGRRSLEPLPLVVNPRGTLPRTEAWVDSERGDDAKGEPGNPRRPFRTIGRAMDGIRMWMKAQGHGDRADGGIVRLRPGNHAMSNGGIWREIRTVDEWVTITHDTDGTRADTVIDRKAGVLQTHLFKLEGLTLRSSGENVHVLRGTPKYPDMNVWVHDCGLYGAGRNLRGSHPIHHGGFTTWTTDSYLTELTSAVGGDRLARGLRIERISDDVSRHCPLLVNCVARDVDPGMTYAHSDTWQTWFADQPNNTIAYNVRVTDAHYQGIMSRTGKADAPVARGVAFVNCLIELRPPIRPPHRGASGGSGRSLWMRSVDHFLMWHCSFLGQSFNFYDDKAGNQKVPLQMTNVSVVGCCFGNMKKHTQDGRVDLLGFEHNHIVTPEGIQAVRPGKDLSTGAAGLTQTGRPERGSPLLNRLSRKLVPADARGRPRDGRPDIGAYEFGASN
;
A
#
# COMPACT_ATOMS: atom_id res chain seq x y z
N MET A 1 -28.11 58.36 37.98
CA MET A 1 -29.46 59.00 38.05
C MET A 1 -29.29 60.45 37.61
N ALA A 2 -30.17 60.94 36.74
CA ALA A 2 -30.19 62.26 36.04
C ALA A 2 -29.13 62.44 34.92
N LEU A 3 -29.47 62.48 33.63
CA LEU A 3 -30.30 63.38 32.78
C LEU A 3 -29.48 64.47 32.05
N ARG A 4 -29.27 64.22 30.74
CA ARG A 4 -29.72 65.02 29.57
C ARG A 4 -29.20 66.46 29.29
N LEU A 5 -28.90 66.63 27.97
CA LEU A 5 -28.99 67.83 27.10
C LEU A 5 -27.81 68.84 27.22
N ARG A 6 -27.28 69.51 26.18
CA ARG A 6 -27.73 69.78 24.80
C ARG A 6 -26.59 70.46 23.97
N GLU A 7 -26.66 70.25 22.65
CA GLU A 7 -26.45 71.20 21.52
C GLU A 7 -25.10 71.90 21.17
N ASP A 8 -24.75 71.69 19.89
CA ASP A 8 -24.29 72.60 18.83
C ASP A 8 -22.96 73.39 18.89
N ARG A 9 -22.09 73.12 17.89
CA ARG A 9 -21.72 74.06 16.81
C ARG A 9 -20.82 73.41 15.72
N PRO A 10 -20.89 73.87 14.45
CA PRO A 10 -20.10 73.35 13.34
C PRO A 10 -18.77 74.12 13.18
N LEU A 11 -17.69 73.42 12.85
CA LEU A 11 -16.43 74.03 12.42
C LEU A 11 -16.05 73.59 11.00
N THR A 12 -16.27 74.53 10.10
CA THR A 12 -15.47 74.90 8.91
C THR A 12 -14.25 74.03 8.55
N GLY A 13 -14.34 73.48 7.33
CA GLY A 13 -13.32 73.44 6.27
C GLY A 13 -11.84 73.46 6.61
N ALA A 14 -11.18 72.32 6.41
CA ALA A 14 -9.77 72.25 6.00
C ALA A 14 -9.62 71.24 4.87
N LEU A 15 -9.20 71.72 3.70
CA LEU A 15 -8.79 70.90 2.55
C LEU A 15 -7.56 70.05 2.93
N LEU A 16 -7.78 68.78 3.27
CA LEU A 16 -6.71 67.77 3.32
C LEU A 16 -6.40 67.32 1.89
N ARG A 17 -5.34 67.91 1.30
CA ARG A 17 -4.70 67.35 0.11
C ARG A 17 -4.12 65.97 0.49
N SER A 18 -4.83 64.92 0.08
CA SER A 18 -4.35 63.54 0.13
C SER A 18 -3.09 63.41 -0.72
N ALA A 19 -1.93 63.44 -0.08
CA ALA A 19 -0.71 62.91 -0.66
C ALA A 19 -0.92 61.39 -0.79
N ARG A 20 -1.21 60.93 -2.01
CA ARG A 20 -1.14 59.51 -2.37
C ARG A 20 0.34 59.11 -2.35
N THR A 21 0.85 58.83 -1.16
CA THR A 21 2.09 58.08 -0.99
C THR A 21 1.81 56.70 -1.56
N GLY A 22 2.24 56.46 -2.79
CA GLY A 22 2.23 55.14 -3.41
C GLY A 22 3.13 54.23 -2.58
N LEU A 23 2.58 53.60 -1.55
CA LEU A 23 3.24 52.53 -0.82
C LEU A 23 3.36 51.37 -1.81
N LEU A 24 4.51 51.31 -2.49
CA LEU A 24 4.92 50.16 -3.27
C LEU A 24 5.10 49.02 -2.27
N VAL A 25 4.01 48.30 -1.98
CA VAL A 25 4.07 47.04 -1.25
C VAL A 25 4.76 46.06 -2.20
N LEU A 26 6.09 46.03 -2.13
CA LEU A 26 6.88 44.91 -2.65
C LEU A 26 6.42 43.68 -1.86
N GLY A 27 5.40 43.01 -2.41
CA GLY A 27 4.88 41.78 -1.87
C GLY A 27 5.97 40.72 -1.99
N PHE A 28 6.79 40.59 -0.96
CA PHE A 28 7.67 39.44 -0.80
C PHE A 28 6.77 38.22 -0.65
N VAL A 29 6.59 37.48 -1.74
CA VAL A 29 5.99 36.15 -1.69
C VAL A 29 7.02 35.27 -0.99
N LEU A 30 6.81 35.01 0.30
CA LEU A 30 7.62 34.02 1.01
C LEU A 30 7.48 32.68 0.27
N PRO A 31 8.59 31.99 -0.02
CA PRO A 31 8.53 30.68 -0.64
C PRO A 31 7.69 29.75 0.24
N ALA A 32 6.84 28.93 -0.38
CA ALA A 32 6.08 27.92 0.35
C ALA A 32 7.04 27.02 1.13
N ALA A 33 6.64 26.61 2.34
CA ALA A 33 7.44 25.70 3.15
C ALA A 33 7.65 24.37 2.38
N PRO A 34 8.88 23.82 2.37
CA PRO A 34 9.14 22.55 1.69
C PRO A 34 8.29 21.42 2.26
N LEU A 35 7.72 20.59 1.39
CA LEU A 35 6.89 19.45 1.74
C LEU A 35 7.77 18.24 2.04
N THR A 36 7.38 17.43 3.02
CA THR A 36 8.05 16.15 3.24
C THR A 36 7.62 15.17 2.13
N PRO A 37 8.52 14.66 1.26
CA PRO A 37 8.16 13.71 0.20
C PRO A 37 7.37 12.51 0.74
N ILE A 38 6.54 11.87 -0.09
CA ILE A 38 5.82 10.63 0.23
C ILE A 38 6.66 9.48 -0.33
N ALA A 39 7.29 8.68 0.52
CA ALA A 39 8.22 7.65 0.05
C ALA A 39 8.31 6.43 0.96
N ARG A 40 8.43 5.25 0.36
CA ARG A 40 8.54 3.96 1.06
C ARG A 40 9.45 2.99 0.32
N TRP A 41 10.07 2.07 1.07
CA TRP A 41 10.80 0.94 0.51
C TRP A 41 9.84 -0.02 -0.22
N ASP A 42 10.18 -0.39 -1.45
CA ASP A 42 9.59 -1.55 -2.14
C ASP A 42 10.42 -2.82 -1.89
N VAL A 43 10.81 -2.99 -0.62
CA VAL A 43 11.70 -4.05 -0.18
C VAL A 43 11.17 -4.65 1.10
N VAL A 44 11.07 -5.98 1.13
CA VAL A 44 10.87 -6.71 2.38
C VAL A 44 12.20 -6.75 3.12
N PRO A 45 12.29 -6.37 4.41
CA PRO A 45 13.53 -6.40 5.17
C PRO A 45 14.08 -7.84 5.31
N HIS A 46 15.32 -7.99 5.82
CA HIS A 46 15.94 -9.27 6.18
C HIS A 46 16.16 -10.25 5.01
N GLN A 47 16.20 -9.75 3.77
CA GLN A 47 16.54 -10.56 2.60
C GLN A 47 18.05 -10.77 2.47
N ARG A 48 18.47 -11.99 2.09
CA ARG A 48 19.86 -12.36 1.83
C ARG A 48 20.30 -11.99 0.40
N ILE A 49 21.51 -11.47 0.27
CA ILE A 49 22.22 -11.27 -1.01
C ILE A 49 23.41 -12.24 -1.04
N ASP A 50 23.27 -13.35 -1.75
CA ASP A 50 24.29 -14.40 -1.83
C ASP A 50 25.51 -14.00 -2.70
N ARG A 51 26.63 -14.69 -2.50
CA ARG A 51 27.86 -14.51 -3.28
C ARG A 51 27.58 -14.51 -4.79
N GLY A 52 28.09 -13.49 -5.48
CA GLY A 52 27.90 -13.32 -6.92
C GLY A 52 26.50 -12.85 -7.32
N LYS A 53 25.61 -12.54 -6.38
CA LYS A 53 24.28 -11.99 -6.64
C LYS A 53 24.27 -10.47 -6.43
N THR A 54 23.34 -9.83 -7.14
CA THR A 54 23.01 -8.40 -7.01
C THR A 54 21.54 -8.28 -6.66
N PHE A 55 21.24 -7.35 -5.76
CA PHE A 55 19.89 -7.05 -5.31
C PHE A 55 19.50 -5.62 -5.70
N ASN A 56 18.46 -5.47 -6.49
CA ASN A 56 17.94 -4.16 -6.90
C ASN A 56 17.04 -3.60 -5.78
N CYS A 57 17.62 -2.72 -4.96
CA CYS A 57 16.99 -2.12 -3.78
C CYS A 57 16.24 -0.84 -4.18
N GLY A 58 14.92 -0.84 -4.00
CA GLY A 58 14.02 0.15 -4.57
C GLY A 58 13.22 0.98 -3.56
N VAL A 59 12.94 2.23 -3.94
CA VAL A 59 12.10 3.18 -3.22
C VAL A 59 11.08 3.77 -4.20
N ILE A 60 9.81 3.71 -3.82
CA ILE A 60 8.72 4.42 -4.49
C ILE A 60 8.56 5.76 -3.78
N ALA A 61 8.60 6.86 -4.53
CA ALA A 61 8.57 8.20 -3.98
C ALA A 61 7.83 9.20 -4.88
N PHE A 62 7.03 10.06 -4.26
CA PHE A 62 6.27 11.13 -4.90
C PHE A 62 6.29 12.41 -4.06
N SER A 63 6.19 13.57 -4.69
CA SER A 63 5.93 14.85 -4.03
C SER A 63 5.18 15.78 -4.99
N LYS A 64 4.49 16.81 -4.48
CA LYS A 64 3.67 17.72 -5.30
C LYS A 64 4.51 18.38 -6.39
N ASP A 65 5.70 18.82 -6.02
CA ASP A 65 6.66 19.47 -6.93
C ASP A 65 7.61 18.47 -7.61
N GLY A 66 7.42 17.17 -7.37
CA GLY A 66 8.26 16.09 -7.86
C GLY A 66 9.44 15.76 -6.95
N ILE A 67 10.12 14.66 -7.29
CA ILE A 67 11.33 14.19 -6.60
C ILE A 67 12.53 14.62 -7.43
N SER A 68 13.52 15.23 -6.79
CA SER A 68 14.80 15.58 -7.41
C SER A 68 15.68 14.34 -7.56
N HIS A 69 15.83 13.59 -6.46
CA HIS A 69 16.62 12.36 -6.42
C HIS A 69 16.42 11.63 -5.09
N ILE A 70 16.95 10.41 -5.03
CA ILE A 70 17.14 9.65 -3.80
C ILE A 70 18.63 9.38 -3.62
N THR A 71 19.13 9.58 -2.41
CA THR A 71 20.49 9.21 -2.01
C THR A 71 20.42 7.96 -1.15
N PHE A 72 20.95 6.85 -1.67
CA PHE A 72 21.13 5.60 -0.93
C PHE A 72 22.49 5.60 -0.24
N SER A 73 22.56 5.07 0.98
CA SER A 73 23.82 4.78 1.68
C SER A 73 24.00 3.28 1.75
N VAL A 74 25.03 2.76 1.08
CA VAL A 74 25.37 1.34 0.98
C VAL A 74 26.82 1.17 1.41
N ASN A 75 27.07 0.50 2.54
CA ASN A 75 28.43 0.35 3.10
C ASN A 75 29.21 1.67 3.24
N GLY A 76 28.52 2.76 3.63
CA GLY A 76 29.09 4.11 3.73
C GLY A 76 29.22 4.87 2.41
N GLU A 77 29.10 4.20 1.26
CA GLU A 77 29.06 4.82 -0.06
C GLU A 77 27.69 5.45 -0.33
N ARG A 78 27.67 6.67 -0.90
CA ARG A 78 26.44 7.37 -1.27
C ARG A 78 26.15 7.24 -2.76
N ARG A 79 25.04 6.60 -3.11
CA ARG A 79 24.58 6.40 -4.50
C ARG A 79 23.36 7.29 -4.78
N LYS A 80 23.45 8.15 -5.80
CA LYS A 80 22.37 9.07 -6.20
C LYS A 80 21.57 8.51 -7.36
N VAL A 81 20.24 8.46 -7.22
CA VAL A 81 19.31 8.01 -8.27
C VAL A 81 18.32 9.15 -8.57
N THR A 82 18.33 9.65 -9.80
CA THR A 82 17.58 10.87 -10.19
C THR A 82 16.25 10.60 -10.89
N SER A 83 15.97 9.36 -11.28
CA SER A 83 14.74 9.01 -11.99
C SER A 83 14.27 7.60 -11.65
N MET A 84 12.96 7.40 -11.72
CA MET A 84 12.38 6.06 -11.69
C MET A 84 12.74 5.29 -12.96
N ARG A 85 13.04 4.01 -12.81
CA ARG A 85 13.23 3.05 -13.89
C ARG A 85 12.60 1.72 -13.50
N MET A 86 12.25 0.89 -14.47
CA MET A 86 11.73 -0.46 -14.19
C MET A 86 12.76 -1.24 -13.35
N ASN A 87 12.34 -1.76 -12.21
CA ASN A 87 13.08 -2.75 -11.44
C ASN A 87 12.61 -4.12 -11.89
N ASP A 88 13.48 -4.87 -12.57
CA ASP A 88 13.20 -6.22 -13.04
C ASP A 88 12.84 -7.20 -11.92
N ARG A 89 13.38 -7.00 -10.70
CA ARG A 89 13.06 -7.81 -9.52
C ARG A 89 11.60 -7.70 -9.09
N THR A 90 10.99 -6.53 -9.22
CA THR A 90 9.65 -6.25 -8.68
C THR A 90 8.61 -5.95 -9.76
N GLY A 91 9.04 -5.71 -10.99
CA GLY A 91 8.17 -5.23 -12.07
C GLY A 91 7.62 -3.81 -11.82
N VAL A 92 8.25 -3.05 -10.92
CA VAL A 92 7.81 -1.70 -10.54
C VAL A 92 8.75 -0.65 -11.12
N HIS A 93 8.20 0.44 -11.63
CA HIS A 93 8.99 1.62 -11.92
C HIS A 93 9.25 2.41 -10.63
N GLU A 94 10.50 2.44 -10.20
CA GLU A 94 10.90 3.03 -8.92
C GLU A 94 12.33 3.58 -8.96
N TYR A 95 12.72 4.32 -7.93
CA TYR A 95 14.11 4.74 -7.76
C TYR A 95 14.86 3.58 -7.12
N TRP A 96 15.76 2.93 -7.84
CA TRP A 96 16.50 1.79 -7.31
C TRP A 96 17.98 1.85 -7.62
N THR A 97 18.78 1.28 -6.72
CA THR A 97 20.21 1.05 -6.89
C THR A 97 20.53 -0.44 -6.79
N PRO A 98 21.42 -0.99 -7.63
CA PRO A 98 21.92 -2.33 -7.41
C PRO A 98 22.79 -2.35 -6.15
N ILE A 99 22.74 -3.46 -5.42
CA ILE A 99 23.60 -3.77 -4.27
C ILE A 99 24.16 -5.17 -4.50
N ALA A 100 25.45 -5.27 -4.78
CA ALA A 100 26.09 -6.57 -4.97
C ALA A 100 26.58 -7.12 -3.64
N ALA A 101 26.57 -8.44 -3.45
CA ALA A 101 27.17 -9.03 -2.25
C ALA A 101 28.65 -8.63 -2.12
N SER A 102 29.37 -8.54 -3.25
CA SER A 102 30.78 -8.12 -3.33
C SER A 102 31.04 -6.66 -2.92
N ASP A 103 30.01 -5.84 -2.71
CA ASP A 103 30.15 -4.49 -2.15
C ASP A 103 30.59 -4.53 -0.66
N PHE A 104 30.59 -5.72 -0.04
CA PHE A 104 30.86 -5.95 1.37
C PHE A 104 32.03 -6.92 1.55
N ALA A 105 32.85 -6.67 2.57
CA ALA A 105 34.03 -7.49 2.87
C ALA A 105 33.71 -8.73 3.71
N GLU A 106 32.66 -8.66 4.53
CA GLU A 106 32.26 -9.65 5.52
C GLU A 106 30.82 -10.11 5.28
N ASP A 107 30.54 -11.34 5.70
CA ASP A 107 29.18 -11.88 5.74
C ASP A 107 28.42 -11.33 6.95
N GLY A 108 27.11 -11.12 6.82
CA GLY A 108 26.24 -10.79 7.94
C GLY A 108 25.21 -9.68 7.67
N PRO A 109 24.55 -9.19 8.73
CA PRO A 109 23.53 -8.16 8.62
C PRO A 109 24.12 -6.79 8.25
N VAL A 110 23.43 -6.08 7.37
CA VAL A 110 23.77 -4.71 6.94
C VAL A 110 22.52 -3.84 6.98
N ARG A 111 22.72 -2.52 7.05
CA ARG A 111 21.62 -1.54 7.04
C ARG A 111 21.77 -0.61 5.86
N ILE A 112 20.78 -0.61 4.99
CA ILE A 112 20.68 0.34 3.88
C ILE A 112 19.87 1.55 4.34
N GLN A 113 20.33 2.74 4.01
CA GLN A 113 19.61 3.98 4.30
C GLN A 113 19.24 4.68 3.00
N ALA A 114 18.15 5.43 3.01
CA ALA A 114 17.77 6.30 1.89
C ALA A 114 17.24 7.63 2.39
N ILE A 115 17.64 8.70 1.71
CA ILE A 115 17.08 10.04 1.87
C ILE A 115 16.48 10.46 0.53
N VAL A 116 15.19 10.80 0.56
CA VAL A 116 14.43 11.28 -0.59
C VAL A 116 14.44 12.80 -0.59
N HIS A 117 14.79 13.41 -1.72
CA HIS A 117 14.88 14.85 -1.89
C HIS A 117 13.80 15.33 -2.89
N GLY A 118 12.89 16.19 -2.43
CA GLY A 118 11.91 16.88 -3.27
C GLY A 118 12.52 18.04 -4.06
N ASN A 119 11.88 18.44 -5.16
CA ASN A 119 12.30 19.59 -5.95
C ASN A 119 12.10 20.93 -5.23
N ASP A 120 11.23 20.97 -4.23
CA ASP A 120 10.97 22.09 -3.32
C ASP A 120 11.99 22.19 -2.17
N GLY A 121 13.02 21.34 -2.15
CA GLY A 121 14.01 21.24 -1.08
C GLY A 121 13.57 20.36 0.09
N GLY A 122 12.35 19.82 0.05
CA GLY A 122 11.81 18.91 1.05
C GLY A 122 12.60 17.62 1.16
N ARG A 123 12.64 17.01 2.34
CA ARG A 123 13.41 15.77 2.58
C ARG A 123 12.64 14.76 3.40
N ARG A 124 12.81 13.47 3.07
CA ARG A 124 12.38 12.35 3.93
C ARG A 124 13.52 11.35 4.08
N SER A 125 13.93 11.10 5.31
CA SER A 125 14.73 9.92 5.65
C SER A 125 13.82 8.72 5.81
N LEU A 126 14.14 7.61 5.16
CA LEU A 126 13.46 6.33 5.39
C LEU A 126 14.06 5.61 6.59
N GLU A 127 13.25 4.75 7.22
CA GLU A 127 13.74 3.83 8.25
C GLU A 127 14.88 2.96 7.67
N PRO A 128 15.95 2.67 8.43
CA PRO A 128 17.01 1.78 7.96
C PRO A 128 16.43 0.43 7.54
N LEU A 129 16.77 -0.02 6.34
CA LEU A 129 16.35 -1.29 5.79
C LEU A 129 17.40 -2.36 6.14
N PRO A 130 17.12 -3.30 7.07
CA PRO A 130 18.02 -4.40 7.33
C PRO A 130 18.00 -5.37 6.14
N LEU A 131 19.17 -5.80 5.70
CA LEU A 131 19.40 -6.88 4.74
C LEU A 131 20.52 -7.77 5.29
N VAL A 132 20.76 -8.90 4.65
CA VAL A 132 21.89 -9.77 4.97
C VAL A 132 22.72 -9.99 3.71
N VAL A 133 24.04 -9.87 3.82
CA VAL A 133 24.96 -10.08 2.69
C VAL A 133 25.84 -11.29 2.98
N ASN A 134 26.15 -12.06 1.94
CA ASN A 134 26.95 -13.27 2.05
C ASN A 134 28.06 -13.30 0.98
N PRO A 135 28.92 -12.25 0.87
CA PRO A 135 30.00 -12.18 -0.12
C PRO A 135 30.94 -13.39 -0.11
N ARG A 136 31.22 -13.96 1.06
CA ARG A 136 32.13 -15.10 1.22
C ARG A 136 31.42 -16.44 1.05
N GLY A 137 30.10 -16.46 1.19
CA GLY A 137 29.31 -17.69 1.09
C GLY A 137 29.35 -18.53 2.36
N THR A 138 29.69 -17.94 3.51
CA THR A 138 29.86 -18.68 4.77
C THR A 138 28.62 -18.66 5.66
N LEU A 139 27.61 -17.82 5.37
CA LEU A 139 26.38 -17.84 6.14
C LEU A 139 25.65 -19.18 5.99
N PRO A 140 25.29 -19.84 7.11
CA PRO A 140 24.63 -21.13 7.06
C PRO A 140 23.26 -21.06 6.38
N ARG A 141 22.88 -22.17 5.74
CA ARG A 141 21.59 -22.33 5.05
C ARG A 141 21.15 -23.80 5.08
N THR A 142 20.93 -24.32 6.28
CA THR A 142 20.49 -25.72 6.41
C THR A 142 19.02 -25.86 6.01
N GLU A 143 18.70 -27.01 5.45
CA GLU A 143 17.34 -27.37 5.06
C GLU A 143 16.80 -28.47 5.98
N ALA A 144 15.49 -28.56 6.14
CA ALA A 144 14.81 -29.67 6.79
C ALA A 144 13.52 -30.00 6.04
N TRP A 145 13.16 -31.27 5.96
CA TRP A 145 12.00 -31.74 5.22
C TRP A 145 10.84 -32.07 6.15
N VAL A 146 9.62 -31.82 5.70
CA VAL A 146 8.37 -32.15 6.39
C VAL A 146 7.53 -33.04 5.50
N ASP A 147 7.12 -34.17 6.06
CA ASP A 147 6.17 -35.11 5.47
C ASP A 147 5.10 -35.41 6.52
N SER A 148 3.88 -34.89 6.33
CA SER A 148 2.83 -34.96 7.34
C SER A 148 2.31 -36.39 7.57
N GLU A 149 2.56 -37.32 6.64
CA GLU A 149 2.11 -38.70 6.72
C GLU A 149 3.23 -39.65 7.19
N ARG A 150 4.43 -39.50 6.61
CA ARG A 150 5.55 -40.44 6.81
C ARG A 150 6.65 -39.90 7.71
N GLY A 151 6.61 -38.61 8.04
CA GLY A 151 7.59 -37.98 8.91
C GLY A 151 7.52 -38.45 10.35
N ASP A 152 8.62 -38.25 11.08
CA ASP A 152 8.75 -38.59 12.50
C ASP A 152 9.48 -37.45 13.22
N ASP A 153 8.77 -36.70 14.06
CA ASP A 153 9.33 -35.55 14.79
C ASP A 153 10.42 -35.93 15.80
N ALA A 154 10.49 -37.20 16.24
CA ALA A 154 11.54 -37.68 17.13
C ALA A 154 12.80 -38.14 16.38
N LYS A 155 12.66 -38.50 15.10
CA LYS A 155 13.75 -39.05 14.27
C LYS A 155 14.13 -38.17 13.09
N GLY A 156 13.41 -37.08 12.86
CA GLY A 156 13.68 -36.12 11.79
C GLY A 156 15.07 -35.50 11.93
N GLU A 157 15.71 -35.23 10.80
CA GLU A 157 17.11 -34.76 10.77
C GLU A 157 17.28 -33.64 9.73
N PRO A 158 17.77 -32.44 10.13
CA PRO A 158 18.12 -31.39 9.18
C PRO A 158 19.22 -31.87 8.22
N GLY A 159 19.15 -31.45 6.96
CA GLY A 159 20.08 -31.86 5.90
C GLY A 159 19.80 -33.26 5.33
N ASN A 160 18.78 -33.98 5.80
CA ASN A 160 18.48 -35.34 5.36
C ASN A 160 17.04 -35.50 4.86
N PRO A 161 16.79 -35.45 3.53
CA PRO A 161 15.45 -35.62 2.97
C PRO A 161 14.83 -36.99 3.22
N ARG A 162 15.64 -38.01 3.56
CA ARG A 162 15.14 -39.37 3.86
C ARG A 162 14.64 -39.51 5.31
N ARG A 163 14.90 -38.53 6.16
CA ARG A 163 14.44 -38.47 7.54
C ARG A 163 13.64 -37.19 7.77
N PRO A 164 12.49 -37.03 7.10
CA PRO A 164 11.66 -35.85 7.26
C PRO A 164 11.05 -35.81 8.67
N PHE A 165 10.89 -34.59 9.17
CA PHE A 165 10.03 -34.30 10.32
C PHE A 165 8.56 -34.49 9.93
N ARG A 166 7.68 -34.67 10.91
CA ARG A 166 6.23 -34.71 10.69
C ARG A 166 5.63 -33.31 10.69
N THR A 167 6.20 -32.38 11.46
CA THR A 167 5.64 -31.03 11.66
C THR A 167 6.61 -29.91 11.32
N ILE A 168 6.06 -28.78 10.86
CA ILE A 168 6.80 -27.56 10.52
C ILE A 168 7.63 -27.06 11.71
N GLY A 169 7.01 -26.91 12.88
CA GLY A 169 7.71 -26.42 14.08
C GLY A 169 8.88 -27.29 14.51
N ARG A 170 8.80 -28.62 14.34
CA ARG A 170 9.92 -29.53 14.64
C ARG A 170 11.03 -29.47 13.61
N ALA A 171 10.70 -29.31 12.34
CA ALA A 171 11.71 -29.02 11.31
C ALA A 171 12.46 -27.73 11.61
N MET A 172 11.74 -26.65 11.94
CA MET A 172 12.34 -25.37 12.35
C MET A 172 13.22 -25.49 13.60
N ASP A 173 12.75 -26.22 14.62
CA ASP A 173 13.53 -26.46 15.84
C ASP A 173 14.77 -27.32 15.57
N GLY A 174 14.67 -28.30 14.66
CA GLY A 174 15.78 -29.08 14.16
C GLY A 174 16.86 -28.21 13.51
N ILE A 175 16.46 -27.29 12.62
CA ILE A 175 17.36 -26.29 12.02
C ILE A 175 18.05 -25.47 13.12
N ARG A 176 17.30 -24.95 14.10
CA ARG A 176 17.86 -24.22 15.25
C ARG A 176 18.89 -25.05 16.03
N MET A 177 18.60 -26.33 16.30
CA MET A 177 19.54 -27.22 17.00
C MET A 177 20.79 -27.50 16.19
N TRP A 178 20.66 -27.70 14.88
CA TRP A 178 21.78 -27.86 13.98
C TRP A 178 22.67 -26.60 13.99
N MET A 179 22.08 -25.41 13.86
CA MET A 179 22.81 -24.14 13.93
C MET A 179 23.62 -24.01 15.22
N LYS A 180 23.00 -24.34 16.35
CA LYS A 180 23.67 -24.33 17.66
C LYS A 180 24.83 -25.31 17.71
N ALA A 181 24.65 -26.54 17.22
CA ALA A 181 25.69 -27.56 17.20
C ALA A 181 26.87 -27.19 16.29
N GLN A 182 26.63 -26.45 15.22
CA GLN A 182 27.67 -25.92 14.32
C GLN A 182 28.30 -24.59 14.81
N GLY A 183 27.91 -24.09 15.99
CA GLY A 183 28.46 -22.84 16.54
C GLY A 183 27.91 -21.56 15.89
N HIS A 184 26.81 -21.63 15.14
CA HIS A 184 26.16 -20.46 14.50
C HIS A 184 25.12 -19.75 15.39
N GLY A 185 24.98 -20.20 16.64
CA GLY A 185 24.06 -19.67 17.63
C GLY A 185 22.74 -20.43 17.74
N ASP A 186 21.98 -20.12 18.78
CA ASP A 186 20.71 -20.79 19.10
C ASP A 186 19.52 -20.12 18.38
N ARG A 187 19.50 -20.21 17.04
CA ARG A 187 18.54 -19.53 16.13
C ARG A 187 18.34 -20.28 14.80
N ALA A 188 17.27 -19.96 14.07
CA ALA A 188 16.90 -20.60 12.79
C ALA A 188 17.10 -19.71 11.55
N ASP A 189 17.91 -18.65 11.65
CA ASP A 189 18.16 -17.67 10.59
C ASP A 189 18.56 -18.33 9.26
N GLY A 190 17.90 -17.94 8.15
CA GLY A 190 18.22 -18.42 6.80
C GLY A 190 17.88 -19.90 6.55
N GLY A 191 17.33 -20.62 7.52
CA GLY A 191 16.90 -22.00 7.36
C GLY A 191 15.77 -22.17 6.35
N ILE A 192 15.70 -23.34 5.71
CA ILE A 192 14.62 -23.69 4.79
C ILE A 192 13.88 -24.93 5.29
N VAL A 193 12.57 -24.83 5.46
CA VAL A 193 11.66 -25.96 5.70
C VAL A 193 10.98 -26.31 4.38
N ARG A 194 11.27 -27.51 3.86
CA ARG A 194 10.69 -28.04 2.62
C ARG A 194 9.52 -28.96 2.92
N LEU A 195 8.35 -28.61 2.44
CA LEU A 195 7.14 -29.40 2.59
C LEU A 195 6.97 -30.32 1.39
N ARG A 196 6.92 -31.64 1.61
CA ARG A 196 6.55 -32.57 0.53
C ARG A 196 5.12 -32.32 0.03
N PRO A 197 4.76 -32.73 -1.19
CA PRO A 197 3.38 -32.67 -1.67
C PRO A 197 2.40 -33.25 -0.64
N GLY A 198 1.27 -32.58 -0.43
CA GLY A 198 0.23 -33.02 0.49
C GLY A 198 -0.30 -31.92 1.41
N ASN A 199 -1.12 -32.33 2.37
CA ASN A 199 -1.77 -31.44 3.32
C ASN A 199 -0.98 -31.37 4.64
N HIS A 200 -0.56 -30.17 5.01
CA HIS A 200 0.22 -29.87 6.20
C HIS A 200 -0.60 -29.03 7.17
N ALA A 201 -0.16 -29.01 8.43
CA ALA A 201 -0.71 -28.15 9.44
C ALA A 201 0.33 -27.11 9.88
N MET A 202 -0.11 -25.88 10.10
CA MET A 202 0.72 -24.83 10.70
C MET A 202 0.87 -25.11 12.19
N SER A 203 1.77 -26.04 12.54
CA SER A 203 1.96 -26.57 13.90
C SER A 203 3.31 -26.19 14.47
N ASN A 204 3.36 -25.90 15.78
CA ASN A 204 4.62 -25.82 16.52
C ASN A 204 5.24 -27.20 16.83
N GLY A 205 4.57 -28.31 16.51
CA GLY A 205 5.08 -29.66 16.78
C GLY A 205 5.29 -29.97 18.27
N GLY A 206 4.51 -29.32 19.14
CA GLY A 206 4.67 -29.44 20.60
C GLY A 206 5.82 -28.62 21.18
N ILE A 207 6.44 -27.72 20.40
CA ILE A 207 7.43 -26.77 20.89
C ILE A 207 6.74 -25.58 21.58
N TRP A 208 6.83 -25.51 22.91
CA TRP A 208 6.19 -24.48 23.74
C TRP A 208 7.08 -23.27 24.05
N ARG A 209 8.09 -23.03 23.21
CA ARG A 209 9.02 -21.90 23.32
C ARG A 209 9.23 -21.24 21.96
N GLU A 210 9.81 -20.05 22.00
CA GLU A 210 10.24 -19.35 20.81
C GLU A 210 11.33 -20.15 20.06
N ILE A 211 11.18 -20.25 18.73
CA ILE A 211 12.21 -20.66 17.80
C ILE A 211 12.78 -19.36 17.23
N ARG A 212 13.89 -18.90 17.81
CA ARG A 212 14.41 -17.56 17.55
C ARG A 212 14.89 -17.39 16.11
N THR A 213 14.55 -16.26 15.52
CA THR A 213 15.14 -15.72 14.28
C THR A 213 15.45 -14.24 14.51
N VAL A 214 16.58 -13.74 14.02
CA VAL A 214 17.08 -12.39 14.32
C VAL A 214 17.38 -11.62 13.03
N ASP A 215 18.25 -12.16 12.18
CA ASP A 215 18.79 -11.42 11.04
C ASP A 215 18.08 -11.76 9.73
N GLU A 216 17.52 -12.97 9.64
CA GLU A 216 16.99 -13.54 8.39
C GLU A 216 15.69 -14.30 8.60
N TRP A 217 14.89 -14.38 7.53
CA TRP A 217 13.72 -15.23 7.49
C TRP A 217 14.11 -16.71 7.53
N VAL A 218 13.45 -17.49 8.38
CA VAL A 218 13.28 -18.93 8.11
C VAL A 218 12.19 -19.09 7.05
N THR A 219 12.49 -19.80 5.97
CA THR A 219 11.58 -19.93 4.82
C THR A 219 10.89 -21.29 4.85
N ILE A 220 9.56 -21.29 4.78
CA ILE A 220 8.75 -22.50 4.61
C ILE A 220 8.24 -22.49 3.17
N THR A 221 8.59 -23.54 2.42
CA THR A 221 8.30 -23.66 0.99
C THR A 221 8.06 -25.11 0.59
N HIS A 222 7.65 -25.35 -0.64
CA HIS A 222 7.49 -26.73 -1.14
C HIS A 222 8.85 -27.38 -1.41
N ASP A 223 8.88 -28.71 -1.32
CA ASP A 223 10.03 -29.51 -1.76
C ASP A 223 10.13 -29.51 -3.30
N THR A 224 11.25 -29.98 -3.84
CA THR A 224 11.52 -29.93 -5.29
C THR A 224 10.56 -30.75 -6.15
N ASP A 225 9.87 -31.72 -5.56
CA ASP A 225 8.84 -32.56 -6.20
C ASP A 225 7.41 -32.01 -6.01
N GLY A 226 7.25 -30.93 -5.23
CA GLY A 226 5.98 -30.26 -5.01
C GLY A 226 5.80 -28.99 -5.82
N THR A 227 4.56 -28.52 -5.79
CA THR A 227 4.14 -27.27 -6.40
C THR A 227 3.29 -26.47 -5.42
N ARG A 228 3.07 -25.19 -5.72
CA ARG A 228 2.12 -24.36 -4.99
C ARG A 228 0.74 -24.99 -4.85
N ALA A 229 0.27 -25.73 -5.86
CA ALA A 229 -1.08 -26.27 -5.88
C ALA A 229 -1.24 -27.55 -5.03
N ASP A 230 -0.23 -28.41 -4.97
CA ASP A 230 -0.28 -29.69 -4.24
C ASP A 230 0.28 -29.62 -2.82
N THR A 231 0.97 -28.54 -2.47
CA THR A 231 1.56 -28.35 -1.15
C THR A 231 0.72 -27.35 -0.36
N VAL A 232 -0.20 -27.89 0.44
CA VAL A 232 -1.29 -27.14 1.07
C VAL A 232 -1.09 -27.08 2.58
N ILE A 233 -1.27 -25.90 3.17
CA ILE A 233 -1.43 -25.73 4.61
C ILE A 233 -2.89 -25.36 4.88
N ASP A 234 -3.68 -26.31 5.39
CA ASP A 234 -5.15 -26.19 5.54
C ASP A 234 -5.67 -26.44 6.95
N ARG A 235 -4.81 -26.89 7.86
CA ARG A 235 -5.19 -27.26 9.22
C ARG A 235 -4.64 -26.30 10.26
N LYS A 236 -5.55 -25.86 11.14
CA LYS A 236 -5.24 -25.11 12.36
C LYS A 236 -4.39 -25.97 13.29
N ALA A 237 -3.14 -25.59 13.54
CA ALA A 237 -2.32 -26.31 14.52
C ALA A 237 -1.45 -25.41 15.44
N GLY A 238 -1.69 -24.10 15.47
CA GLY A 238 -1.13 -23.20 16.47
C GLY A 238 -0.41 -21.98 15.88
N VAL A 239 0.31 -21.27 16.75
CA VAL A 239 1.14 -20.12 16.39
C VAL A 239 2.59 -20.59 16.29
N LEU A 240 3.23 -20.40 15.13
CA LEU A 240 4.68 -20.54 15.03
C LEU A 240 5.31 -19.43 15.87
N GLN A 241 5.97 -19.79 16.96
CA GLN A 241 6.56 -18.84 17.90
C GLN A 241 7.92 -18.38 17.38
N THR A 242 7.93 -17.58 16.30
CA THR A 242 9.16 -17.11 15.62
C THR A 242 9.00 -15.67 15.15
N HIS A 243 10.09 -14.90 15.15
CA HIS A 243 10.03 -13.47 14.83
C HIS A 243 10.00 -13.17 13.32
N LEU A 244 10.73 -13.92 12.50
CA LEU A 244 10.90 -13.70 11.07
C LEU A 244 10.68 -15.04 10.36
N PHE A 245 9.50 -15.25 9.79
CA PHE A 245 9.30 -16.38 8.87
C PHE A 245 8.62 -15.99 7.56
N LYS A 246 9.03 -16.68 6.51
CA LYS A 246 8.54 -16.51 5.15
C LYS A 246 7.76 -17.75 4.73
N LEU A 247 6.61 -17.55 4.10
CA LEU A 247 5.85 -18.58 3.38
C LEU A 247 6.04 -18.32 1.90
N GLU A 248 6.54 -19.31 1.16
CA GLU A 248 6.93 -19.12 -0.24
C GLU A 248 6.44 -20.26 -1.13
N GLY A 249 5.69 -19.93 -2.19
CA GLY A 249 5.29 -20.91 -3.20
C GLY A 249 4.29 -21.95 -2.69
N LEU A 250 3.45 -21.62 -1.70
CA LEU A 250 2.54 -22.56 -1.04
C LEU A 250 1.06 -22.18 -1.20
N THR A 251 0.16 -23.15 -1.02
CA THR A 251 -1.27 -22.86 -0.83
C THR A 251 -1.59 -22.82 0.66
N LEU A 252 -2.21 -21.73 1.11
CA LEU A 252 -2.84 -21.63 2.43
C LEU A 252 -4.36 -21.64 2.25
N ARG A 253 -5.05 -22.49 3.00
CA ARG A 253 -6.50 -22.66 2.87
C ARG A 253 -7.20 -22.55 4.21
N SER A 254 -8.15 -21.62 4.31
CA SER A 254 -9.12 -21.57 5.41
C SER A 254 -10.24 -22.59 5.14
N SER A 255 -10.69 -23.28 6.19
CA SER A 255 -11.73 -24.33 6.08
C SER A 255 -13.09 -23.91 6.67
N GLY A 256 -13.23 -22.69 7.18
CA GLY A 256 -14.50 -22.21 7.71
C GLY A 256 -14.45 -20.79 8.28
N GLU A 257 -15.53 -20.39 8.95
CA GLU A 257 -15.68 -19.08 9.58
C GLU A 257 -14.64 -18.88 10.69
N ASN A 258 -13.82 -17.82 10.60
CA ASN A 258 -12.74 -17.53 11.55
C ASN A 258 -11.74 -18.70 11.73
N VAL A 259 -11.63 -19.60 10.74
CA VAL A 259 -10.66 -20.71 10.76
C VAL A 259 -9.41 -20.30 10.00
N HIS A 260 -8.49 -19.65 10.71
CA HIS A 260 -7.21 -19.22 10.16
C HIS A 260 -6.16 -20.33 10.23
N VAL A 261 -5.34 -20.45 9.20
CA VAL A 261 -4.10 -21.24 9.17
C VAL A 261 -3.05 -20.59 10.07
N LEU A 262 -2.91 -19.28 9.96
CA LEU A 262 -1.95 -18.49 10.71
C LEU A 262 -2.67 -17.44 11.57
N ARG A 263 -2.31 -17.38 12.86
CA ARG A 263 -2.83 -16.37 13.79
C ARG A 263 -1.70 -15.78 14.61
N GLY A 264 -1.78 -14.46 14.86
CA GLY A 264 -0.86 -13.79 15.74
C GLY A 264 -1.13 -14.14 17.20
N THR A 265 -0.16 -13.86 18.05
CA THR A 265 -0.33 -14.01 19.49
C THR A 265 0.19 -12.78 20.21
N PRO A 266 -0.55 -12.26 21.20
CA PRO A 266 -0.05 -11.16 22.05
C PRO A 266 1.27 -11.48 22.74
N LYS A 267 1.63 -12.76 22.89
CA LYS A 267 2.91 -13.18 23.49
C LYS A 267 4.13 -12.77 22.65
N TYR A 268 3.95 -12.60 21.35
CA TYR A 268 5.03 -12.24 20.42
C TYR A 268 4.54 -11.10 19.51
N PRO A 269 4.44 -9.86 20.04
CA PRO A 269 3.91 -8.72 19.29
C PRO A 269 4.78 -8.34 18.08
N ASP A 270 6.05 -8.73 18.10
CA ASP A 270 7.03 -8.45 17.05
C ASP A 270 7.21 -9.61 16.06
N MET A 271 6.18 -10.44 15.90
CA MET A 271 6.15 -11.43 14.83
C MET A 271 6.06 -10.73 13.48
N ASN A 272 6.81 -11.24 12.50
CA ASN A 272 6.85 -10.76 11.13
C ASN A 272 6.60 -11.93 10.20
N VAL A 273 5.76 -11.70 9.21
CA VAL A 273 5.33 -12.72 8.25
C VAL A 273 5.52 -12.17 6.85
N TRP A 274 6.32 -12.86 6.05
CA TRP A 274 6.41 -12.57 4.62
C TRP A 274 5.72 -13.66 3.82
N VAL A 275 4.64 -13.32 3.12
CA VAL A 275 3.91 -14.19 2.21
C VAL A 275 4.33 -13.86 0.78
N HIS A 276 4.92 -14.82 0.07
CA HIS A 276 5.48 -14.63 -1.26
C HIS A 276 5.04 -15.74 -2.21
N ASP A 277 4.52 -15.39 -3.38
CA ASP A 277 4.09 -16.36 -4.39
C ASP A 277 3.16 -17.47 -3.84
N CYS A 278 2.26 -17.10 -2.92
CA CYS A 278 1.35 -18.04 -2.29
C CYS A 278 -0.05 -17.96 -2.90
N GLY A 279 -0.79 -19.07 -2.81
CA GLY A 279 -2.24 -19.10 -3.05
C GLY A 279 -2.99 -19.03 -1.72
N LEU A 280 -3.74 -17.95 -1.47
CA LEU A 280 -4.49 -17.72 -0.24
C LEU A 280 -5.97 -17.89 -0.54
N TYR A 281 -6.52 -19.01 -0.05
CA TYR A 281 -7.91 -19.39 -0.28
C TYR A 281 -8.68 -19.26 1.03
N GLY A 282 -9.69 -18.40 1.03
CA GLY A 282 -10.67 -18.40 2.10
C GLY A 282 -11.65 -19.58 1.95
N ALA A 283 -12.49 -19.74 2.96
CA ALA A 283 -13.56 -20.74 2.96
C ALA A 283 -14.79 -20.29 2.13
N GLY A 284 -14.77 -19.07 1.59
CA GLY A 284 -15.86 -18.44 0.85
C GLY A 284 -15.98 -16.96 1.19
N ARG A 285 -16.14 -16.10 0.19
CA ARG A 285 -16.19 -14.64 0.42
C ARG A 285 -17.28 -14.19 1.38
N ASN A 286 -18.41 -14.91 1.41
CA ASN A 286 -19.56 -14.55 2.23
C ASN A 286 -19.47 -15.06 3.68
N LEU A 287 -18.42 -15.82 4.02
CA LEU A 287 -18.20 -16.29 5.39
C LEU A 287 -17.39 -15.24 6.15
N ARG A 288 -17.81 -14.94 7.38
CA ARG A 288 -17.11 -13.97 8.22
C ARG A 288 -15.70 -14.47 8.58
N GLY A 289 -14.73 -13.56 8.51
CA GLY A 289 -13.34 -13.89 8.85
C GLY A 289 -12.76 -15.00 7.96
N SER A 290 -13.30 -15.18 6.74
CA SER A 290 -12.77 -16.08 5.74
C SER A 290 -11.44 -15.55 5.22
N HIS A 291 -10.36 -15.96 5.87
CA HIS A 291 -9.00 -15.64 5.46
C HIS A 291 -8.05 -16.67 6.07
N PRO A 292 -7.08 -17.24 5.32
CA PRO A 292 -6.12 -18.18 5.90
C PRO A 292 -5.19 -17.52 6.94
N ILE A 293 -5.06 -16.20 6.92
CA ILE A 293 -4.19 -15.43 7.82
C ILE A 293 -5.05 -14.47 8.65
N HIS A 294 -4.98 -14.54 9.97
CA HIS A 294 -5.66 -13.56 10.81
C HIS A 294 -4.95 -12.21 10.73
N HIS A 295 -5.65 -11.14 10.35
CA HIS A 295 -5.10 -9.78 10.37
C HIS A 295 -5.03 -9.27 11.82
N GLY A 296 -3.83 -9.29 12.42
CA GLY A 296 -3.57 -8.74 13.74
C GLY A 296 -2.64 -9.60 14.59
N GLY A 297 -1.75 -8.92 15.34
CA GLY A 297 -0.77 -9.55 16.23
C GLY A 297 0.58 -9.90 15.57
N PHE A 298 0.81 -9.45 14.33
CA PHE A 298 2.09 -9.49 13.65
C PHE A 298 2.14 -8.45 12.52
N THR A 299 3.33 -8.20 12.00
CA THR A 299 3.57 -7.38 10.82
C THR A 299 3.63 -8.27 9.58
N THR A 300 2.89 -7.91 8.52
CA THR A 300 2.81 -8.72 7.30
C THR A 300 3.39 -7.97 6.09
N TRP A 301 4.04 -8.72 5.20
CA TRP A 301 4.34 -8.33 3.83
C TRP A 301 3.72 -9.38 2.92
N THR A 302 2.88 -8.98 1.97
CA THR A 302 2.27 -9.91 1.00
C THR A 302 2.70 -9.51 -0.40
N THR A 303 3.36 -10.43 -1.10
CA THR A 303 3.97 -10.14 -2.41
C THR A 303 3.67 -11.25 -3.40
N ASP A 304 3.38 -10.86 -4.64
CA ASP A 304 3.32 -11.74 -5.82
C ASP A 304 2.37 -12.94 -5.63
N SER A 305 1.33 -12.76 -4.80
CA SER A 305 0.44 -13.83 -4.34
C SER A 305 -0.96 -13.73 -4.97
N TYR A 306 -1.65 -14.87 -5.02
CA TYR A 306 -3.03 -14.98 -5.47
C TYR A 306 -3.98 -15.15 -4.28
N LEU A 307 -4.99 -14.30 -4.18
CA LEU A 307 -5.93 -14.21 -3.06
C LEU A 307 -7.35 -14.41 -3.59
N THR A 308 -8.12 -15.36 -3.04
CA THR A 308 -9.51 -15.59 -3.46
C THR A 308 -10.41 -16.15 -2.38
N GLU A 309 -11.73 -15.93 -2.52
CA GLU A 309 -12.77 -16.45 -1.61
C GLU A 309 -12.64 -15.92 -0.19
N LEU A 310 -12.15 -14.68 -0.06
CA LEU A 310 -11.84 -14.05 1.22
C LEU A 310 -12.93 -13.09 1.65
N THR A 311 -13.05 -12.85 2.96
CA THR A 311 -13.82 -11.68 3.43
C THR A 311 -13.12 -10.41 2.96
N SER A 312 -11.92 -10.12 3.47
CA SER A 312 -11.08 -8.98 3.07
C SER A 312 -9.73 -9.50 2.56
N ALA A 313 -9.05 -8.80 1.66
CA ALA A 313 -7.81 -9.31 1.06
C ALA A 313 -6.55 -8.90 1.84
N VAL A 314 -6.35 -7.61 2.10
CA VAL A 314 -5.17 -7.09 2.80
C VAL A 314 -5.58 -6.21 3.97
N GLY A 315 -4.94 -6.38 5.13
CA GLY A 315 -5.29 -5.65 6.35
C GLY A 315 -4.08 -5.40 7.24
N GLY A 316 -3.54 -4.17 7.20
CA GLY A 316 -2.41 -3.73 8.03
C GLY A 316 -1.02 -4.13 7.51
N ASP A 317 -0.93 -4.78 6.35
CA ASP A 317 0.34 -5.16 5.73
C ASP A 317 1.22 -3.92 5.50
N ARG A 318 2.52 -4.03 5.78
CA ARG A 318 3.50 -2.96 5.53
C ARG A 318 3.73 -2.71 4.05
N LEU A 319 3.57 -3.78 3.25
CA LEU A 319 3.70 -3.82 1.80
C LEU A 319 2.78 -4.90 1.25
N ALA A 320 1.95 -4.52 0.29
CA ALA A 320 1.23 -5.40 -0.60
C ALA A 320 1.67 -5.11 -2.04
N ARG A 321 2.38 -6.05 -2.68
CA ARG A 321 2.88 -5.87 -4.07
C ARG A 321 2.48 -7.02 -4.97
N GLY A 322 2.09 -6.73 -6.22
CA GLY A 322 1.96 -7.76 -7.26
C GLY A 322 0.84 -8.76 -6.98
N LEU A 323 -0.17 -8.35 -6.21
CA LEU A 323 -1.26 -9.24 -5.81
C LEU A 323 -2.29 -9.38 -6.92
N ARG A 324 -2.80 -10.60 -7.10
CA ARG A 324 -4.03 -10.87 -7.84
C ARG A 324 -5.12 -11.27 -6.84
N ILE A 325 -6.16 -10.46 -6.74
CA ILE A 325 -7.24 -10.58 -5.76
C ILE A 325 -8.55 -10.83 -6.51
N GLU A 326 -9.27 -11.88 -6.14
CA GLU A 326 -10.52 -12.25 -6.82
C GLU A 326 -11.58 -12.65 -5.81
N ARG A 327 -12.85 -12.34 -6.09
CA ARG A 327 -14.00 -12.88 -5.33
C ARG A 327 -13.86 -12.62 -3.83
N ILE A 328 -13.90 -11.35 -3.43
CA ILE A 328 -13.89 -10.94 -2.02
C ILE A 328 -15.18 -10.17 -1.67
N SER A 329 -15.55 -10.11 -0.39
CA SER A 329 -16.76 -9.41 0.04
C SER A 329 -16.52 -8.02 0.63
N ASP A 330 -15.39 -7.82 1.28
CA ASP A 330 -15.04 -6.64 2.05
C ASP A 330 -13.89 -5.90 1.34
N ASP A 331 -13.12 -5.13 2.07
CA ASP A 331 -12.05 -4.30 1.51
C ASP A 331 -10.95 -5.10 0.77
N VAL A 332 -10.53 -4.56 -0.37
CA VAL A 332 -9.30 -4.98 -1.08
C VAL A 332 -8.08 -4.69 -0.21
N SER A 333 -8.05 -3.52 0.45
CA SER A 333 -6.96 -3.11 1.32
C SER A 333 -7.44 -2.19 2.44
N ARG A 334 -7.15 -2.58 3.68
CA ARG A 334 -7.27 -1.73 4.87
C ARG A 334 -5.92 -1.39 5.45
N HIS A 335 -5.68 -0.10 5.72
CA HIS A 335 -4.50 0.38 6.45
C HIS A 335 -3.15 -0.07 5.86
N CYS A 336 -3.11 -0.50 4.59
CA CYS A 336 -1.87 -0.86 3.93
C CYS A 336 -1.15 0.43 3.50
N PRO A 337 0.05 0.72 4.03
CA PRO A 337 0.74 1.96 3.69
C PRO A 337 1.38 1.93 2.29
N LEU A 338 1.61 0.76 1.71
CA LEU A 338 2.18 0.62 0.37
C LEU A 338 1.49 -0.50 -0.39
N LEU A 339 0.63 -0.13 -1.35
CA LEU A 339 -0.09 -1.04 -2.24
C LEU A 339 0.39 -0.80 -3.69
N VAL A 340 1.01 -1.80 -4.32
CA VAL A 340 1.75 -1.59 -5.59
C VAL A 340 1.49 -2.72 -6.58
N ASN A 341 1.22 -2.38 -7.85
CA ASN A 341 1.00 -3.36 -8.92
C ASN A 341 -0.08 -4.42 -8.59
N CYS A 342 -1.07 -4.07 -7.77
CA CYS A 342 -2.13 -4.99 -7.36
C CYS A 342 -3.32 -4.92 -8.32
N VAL A 343 -3.92 -6.08 -8.59
CA VAL A 343 -5.14 -6.23 -9.39
C VAL A 343 -6.21 -6.91 -8.56
N ALA A 344 -7.39 -6.32 -8.46
CA ALA A 344 -8.56 -6.91 -7.84
C ALA A 344 -9.74 -6.97 -8.82
N ARG A 345 -10.53 -8.05 -8.75
CA ARG A 345 -11.79 -8.19 -9.47
C ARG A 345 -12.86 -8.92 -8.66
N ASP A 346 -14.12 -8.72 -9.00
CA ASP A 346 -15.27 -9.32 -8.31
C ASP A 346 -15.23 -9.00 -6.81
N VAL A 347 -15.22 -7.69 -6.53
CA VAL A 347 -15.24 -7.13 -5.17
C VAL A 347 -16.70 -6.80 -4.84
N ASP A 348 -17.38 -7.77 -4.25
CA ASP A 348 -18.83 -7.77 -4.07
C ASP A 348 -19.21 -8.21 -2.65
N PRO A 349 -19.76 -7.32 -1.82
CA PRO A 349 -20.17 -7.66 -0.47
C PRO A 349 -21.34 -8.64 -0.45
N GLY A 350 -22.02 -8.83 -1.58
CA GLY A 350 -23.18 -9.70 -1.69
C GLY A 350 -24.21 -9.35 -0.62
N MET A 351 -24.49 -10.31 0.26
CA MET A 351 -25.41 -10.16 1.39
C MET A 351 -24.69 -10.05 2.75
N THR A 352 -23.36 -9.98 2.77
CA THR A 352 -22.58 -9.87 4.01
C THR A 352 -22.73 -8.51 4.70
N TYR A 353 -23.17 -7.50 3.94
CA TYR A 353 -23.18 -6.09 4.34
C TYR A 353 -21.81 -5.52 4.70
N ALA A 354 -20.74 -6.21 4.33
CA ALA A 354 -19.38 -5.74 4.49
C ALA A 354 -19.14 -4.47 3.64
N HIS A 355 -18.17 -3.66 4.06
CA HIS A 355 -17.76 -2.50 3.27
C HIS A 355 -16.72 -2.99 2.27
N SER A 356 -17.06 -3.05 0.99
CA SER A 356 -16.09 -3.39 -0.07
C SER A 356 -15.50 -2.12 -0.65
N ASP A 357 -14.53 -1.55 0.06
CA ASP A 357 -13.71 -0.47 -0.47
C ASP A 357 -12.50 -1.04 -1.23
N THR A 358 -12.07 -0.32 -2.26
CA THR A 358 -10.78 -0.57 -2.91
C THR A 358 -9.62 -0.25 -1.97
N TRP A 359 -9.75 0.83 -1.22
CA TRP A 359 -8.78 1.21 -0.20
C TRP A 359 -9.51 1.92 0.92
N GLN A 360 -9.29 1.46 2.15
CA GLN A 360 -9.92 2.04 3.33
C GLN A 360 -8.89 2.43 4.39
N THR A 361 -9.11 3.61 4.98
CA THR A 361 -8.60 3.94 6.32
C THR A 361 -9.74 4.43 7.18
N TRP A 362 -9.83 3.87 8.37
CA TRP A 362 -10.93 4.12 9.28
C TRP A 362 -10.44 4.36 10.72
N PHE A 363 -11.21 5.10 11.52
CA PHE A 363 -10.91 5.43 12.93
C PHE A 363 -9.53 6.09 13.18
N ALA A 364 -8.88 5.78 14.31
CA ALA A 364 -7.72 6.49 14.85
C ALA A 364 -6.45 6.34 13.99
N ASP A 365 -6.44 5.38 13.07
CA ASP A 365 -5.29 5.11 12.23
C ASP A 365 -5.14 6.22 11.21
N GLN A 366 -4.05 6.97 11.32
CA GLN A 366 -3.74 8.05 10.40
C GLN A 366 -2.99 7.49 9.21
N PRO A 367 -3.51 7.65 7.97
CA PRO A 367 -2.67 7.48 6.81
C PRO A 367 -1.57 8.54 6.87
N ASN A 368 -0.36 8.07 7.13
CA ASN A 368 0.85 8.86 7.09
C ASN A 368 1.83 8.15 6.18
N ASN A 369 2.29 8.86 5.15
CA ASN A 369 3.21 8.34 4.16
C ASN A 369 2.64 7.08 3.47
N THR A 370 1.44 7.20 2.89
CA THR A 370 0.72 6.11 2.22
C THR A 370 0.83 6.25 0.70
N ILE A 371 1.07 5.15 0.01
CA ILE A 371 1.15 5.09 -1.45
C ILE A 371 0.30 3.92 -1.98
N ALA A 372 -0.61 4.21 -2.90
CA ALA A 372 -1.21 3.24 -3.80
C ALA A 372 -0.74 3.55 -5.23
N TYR A 373 0.00 2.63 -5.86
CA TYR A 373 0.64 2.84 -7.15
C TYR A 373 0.39 1.66 -8.12
N ASN A 374 -0.12 1.95 -9.33
CA ASN A 374 -0.50 0.93 -10.33
C ASN A 374 -1.54 -0.08 -9.80
N VAL A 375 -2.52 0.41 -9.04
CA VAL A 375 -3.60 -0.42 -8.48
C VAL A 375 -4.78 -0.46 -9.43
N ARG A 376 -5.30 -1.65 -9.71
CA ARG A 376 -6.43 -1.85 -10.63
C ARG A 376 -7.52 -2.64 -9.95
N VAL A 377 -8.69 -2.02 -9.77
CA VAL A 377 -9.88 -2.68 -9.25
C VAL A 377 -10.99 -2.56 -10.28
N THR A 378 -11.45 -3.70 -10.77
CA THR A 378 -12.52 -3.81 -11.76
C THR A 378 -13.66 -4.64 -11.20
N ASP A 379 -14.88 -4.47 -11.71
CA ASP A 379 -16.02 -5.27 -11.24
C ASP A 379 -16.22 -5.17 -9.72
N ALA A 380 -16.11 -3.94 -9.19
CA ALA A 380 -16.43 -3.64 -7.80
C ALA A 380 -17.89 -3.17 -7.69
N HIS A 381 -18.57 -3.60 -6.63
CA HIS A 381 -20.01 -3.42 -6.50
C HIS A 381 -20.43 -2.51 -5.33
N TYR A 382 -19.48 -1.86 -4.63
CA TYR A 382 -19.81 -1.05 -3.46
C TYR A 382 -19.16 0.33 -3.47
N GLN A 383 -17.87 0.42 -3.11
CA GLN A 383 -17.18 1.70 -2.91
C GLN A 383 -15.77 1.69 -3.50
N GLY A 384 -15.26 2.90 -3.77
CA GLY A 384 -13.89 3.10 -4.24
C GLY A 384 -12.92 3.32 -3.08
N ILE A 385 -12.40 4.55 -2.96
CA ILE A 385 -11.53 4.96 -1.85
C ILE A 385 -12.40 5.44 -0.68
N MET A 386 -12.11 5.01 0.54
CA MET A 386 -12.78 5.49 1.75
C MET A 386 -11.75 5.95 2.80
N SER A 387 -11.86 7.19 3.25
CA SER A 387 -11.09 7.68 4.40
C SER A 387 -11.96 8.45 5.37
N ARG A 388 -11.96 7.99 6.63
CA ARG A 388 -12.73 8.57 7.72
C ARG A 388 -11.94 8.51 9.03
N THR A 389 -12.08 9.51 9.88
CA THR A 389 -11.51 9.55 11.23
C THR A 389 -12.49 9.09 12.29
N GLY A 390 -13.77 9.47 12.17
CA GLY A 390 -14.79 9.24 13.20
C GLY A 390 -14.48 9.89 14.56
N LYS A 391 -13.47 10.78 14.64
CA LYS A 391 -13.00 11.43 15.86
C LYS A 391 -12.71 12.92 15.61
N ALA A 392 -13.15 13.78 16.51
CA ALA A 392 -13.07 15.23 16.34
C ALA A 392 -11.64 15.77 16.43
N ASP A 393 -10.82 15.10 17.24
CA ASP A 393 -9.42 15.39 17.52
C ASP A 393 -8.45 14.53 16.69
N ALA A 394 -8.97 13.83 15.67
CA ALA A 394 -8.12 13.02 14.81
C ALA A 394 -7.04 13.89 14.14
N PRO A 395 -5.77 13.48 14.19
CA PRO A 395 -4.73 14.26 13.54
C PRO A 395 -4.90 14.27 12.03
N VAL A 396 -4.40 15.35 11.42
CA VAL A 396 -4.34 15.54 9.98
C VAL A 396 -3.47 14.44 9.38
N ALA A 397 -4.01 13.72 8.39
CA ALA A 397 -3.23 12.77 7.59
C ALA A 397 -2.10 13.51 6.86
N ARG A 398 -0.95 12.87 6.64
CA ARG A 398 0.19 13.52 6.01
C ARG A 398 0.79 12.64 4.93
N GLY A 399 0.89 13.15 3.72
CA GLY A 399 1.53 12.43 2.61
C GLY A 399 0.74 11.20 2.20
N VAL A 400 -0.27 11.41 1.35
CA VAL A 400 -1.06 10.32 0.74
C VAL A 400 -0.96 10.44 -0.78
N ALA A 401 -0.60 9.36 -1.46
CA ALA A 401 -0.48 9.33 -2.91
C ALA A 401 -1.27 8.17 -3.52
N PHE A 402 -2.16 8.50 -4.46
CA PHE A 402 -2.78 7.56 -5.40
C PHE A 402 -2.23 7.85 -6.79
N VAL A 403 -1.54 6.90 -7.40
CA VAL A 403 -0.84 7.13 -8.68
C VAL A 403 -1.12 5.97 -9.62
N ASN A 404 -1.55 6.25 -10.86
CA ASN A 404 -1.91 5.22 -11.84
C ASN A 404 -2.95 4.22 -11.29
N CYS A 405 -4.02 4.70 -10.66
CA CYS A 405 -5.05 3.81 -10.10
C CYS A 405 -6.28 3.74 -11.01
N LEU A 406 -6.73 2.54 -11.36
CA LEU A 406 -8.06 2.32 -11.96
C LEU A 406 -8.99 1.77 -10.89
N ILE A 407 -10.15 2.40 -10.71
CA ILE A 407 -11.23 1.90 -9.87
C ILE A 407 -12.54 1.99 -10.64
N GLU A 408 -13.08 0.85 -11.02
CA GLU A 408 -14.32 0.72 -11.78
C GLU A 408 -15.40 0.07 -10.92
N LEU A 409 -16.50 0.80 -10.71
CA LEU A 409 -17.72 0.24 -10.14
C LEU A 409 -18.66 -0.23 -11.24
N ARG A 410 -19.27 -1.41 -11.08
CA ARG A 410 -20.21 -2.01 -12.04
C ARG A 410 -21.57 -2.32 -11.43
N PRO A 411 -22.67 -2.17 -12.20
CA PRO A 411 -23.97 -2.66 -11.79
C PRO A 411 -23.99 -4.19 -11.54
N PRO A 412 -24.83 -4.68 -10.61
CA PRO A 412 -25.61 -3.88 -9.68
C PRO A 412 -24.70 -3.27 -8.60
N ILE A 413 -24.83 -1.97 -8.37
CA ILE A 413 -24.21 -1.32 -7.22
C ILE A 413 -25.02 -1.73 -5.99
N ARG A 414 -24.37 -2.34 -5.01
CA ARG A 414 -25.01 -2.78 -3.77
C ARG A 414 -25.51 -1.57 -2.98
N PRO A 415 -26.73 -1.60 -2.42
CA PRO A 415 -27.20 -0.51 -1.58
C PRO A 415 -26.33 -0.42 -0.31
N PRO A 416 -26.25 0.76 0.33
CA PRO A 416 -25.66 0.84 1.65
C PRO A 416 -26.44 -0.05 2.62
N HIS A 417 -25.76 -0.57 3.65
CA HIS A 417 -26.40 -1.33 4.73
C HIS A 417 -27.59 -0.56 5.32
N ARG A 418 -28.67 -1.26 5.72
CA ARG A 418 -29.90 -0.64 6.26
C ARG A 418 -29.56 0.32 7.41
N GLY A 419 -29.80 1.62 7.20
CA GLY A 419 -29.52 2.68 8.17
C GLY A 419 -28.12 3.30 8.09
N ALA A 420 -27.19 2.74 7.29
CA ALA A 420 -25.92 3.39 6.99
C ALA A 420 -26.19 4.59 6.07
N SER A 421 -26.10 5.79 6.65
CA SER A 421 -26.16 7.05 5.92
C SER A 421 -24.84 7.27 5.17
N GLY A 422 -24.61 6.48 4.13
CA GLY A 422 -23.46 6.68 3.28
C GLY A 422 -23.13 5.48 2.41
N GLY A 423 -23.00 5.69 1.10
CA GLY A 423 -21.70 5.37 0.54
C GLY A 423 -21.64 4.61 -0.77
N SER A 424 -22.64 3.81 -1.13
CA SER A 424 -22.46 2.98 -2.33
C SER A 424 -22.40 3.81 -3.62
N GLY A 425 -21.65 3.32 -4.60
CA GLY A 425 -21.47 3.98 -5.89
C GLY A 425 -20.51 5.18 -5.86
N ARG A 426 -19.64 5.29 -4.84
CA ARG A 426 -18.73 6.43 -4.70
C ARG A 426 -17.46 6.12 -3.91
N SER A 427 -16.45 6.93 -4.16
CA SER A 427 -15.30 7.18 -3.29
C SER A 427 -15.61 8.34 -2.35
N LEU A 428 -15.13 8.27 -1.12
CA LEU A 428 -15.40 9.16 -0.01
C LEU A 428 -14.10 9.56 0.68
N TRP A 429 -13.81 10.86 0.69
CA TRP A 429 -12.72 11.42 1.47
C TRP A 429 -13.26 12.39 2.51
N MET A 430 -13.14 12.03 3.80
CA MET A 430 -13.69 12.82 4.91
C MET A 430 -12.62 13.29 5.90
N ARG A 431 -11.39 12.79 5.74
CA ARG A 431 -10.29 13.05 6.67
C ARG A 431 -9.46 14.25 6.21
N SER A 432 -9.21 15.18 7.12
CA SER A 432 -8.25 16.26 6.86
C SER A 432 -6.87 15.70 6.50
N VAL A 433 -6.25 16.26 5.47
CA VAL A 433 -4.97 15.78 4.93
C VAL A 433 -4.10 16.94 4.48
N ASP A 434 -2.81 16.83 4.77
CA ASP A 434 -1.77 17.68 4.20
C ASP A 434 -0.90 16.85 3.27
N HIS A 435 -0.60 17.40 2.09
CA HIS A 435 0.16 16.74 1.03
C HIS A 435 -0.56 15.51 0.47
N PHE A 436 -1.58 15.77 -0.36
CA PHE A 436 -2.42 14.75 -1.01
C PHE A 436 -2.20 14.74 -2.52
N LEU A 437 -1.79 13.60 -3.07
CA LEU A 437 -1.54 13.40 -4.49
C LEU A 437 -2.53 12.41 -5.09
N MET A 438 -3.08 12.75 -6.24
CA MET A 438 -3.83 11.83 -7.08
C MET A 438 -3.45 12.07 -8.54
N TRP A 439 -2.65 11.17 -9.11
CA TRP A 439 -2.11 11.34 -10.45
C TRP A 439 -2.51 10.18 -11.35
N HIS A 440 -2.99 10.48 -12.56
CA HIS A 440 -3.32 9.46 -13.55
C HIS A 440 -4.31 8.40 -13.02
N CYS A 441 -5.33 8.81 -12.27
CA CYS A 441 -6.33 7.91 -11.73
C CYS A 441 -7.62 7.92 -12.58
N SER A 442 -8.28 6.77 -12.69
CA SER A 442 -9.58 6.63 -13.36
C SER A 442 -10.61 6.06 -12.40
N PHE A 443 -11.67 6.82 -12.12
CA PHE A 443 -12.80 6.43 -11.27
C PHE A 443 -14.05 6.27 -12.13
N LEU A 444 -14.33 5.04 -12.57
CA LEU A 444 -15.38 4.72 -13.52
C LEU A 444 -16.64 4.23 -12.79
N GLY A 445 -17.81 4.61 -13.30
CA GLY A 445 -19.10 4.21 -12.72
C GLY A 445 -19.38 4.78 -11.33
N GLN A 446 -18.63 5.78 -10.89
CA GLN A 446 -18.69 6.30 -9.52
C GLN A 446 -18.42 7.80 -9.42
N SER A 447 -18.79 8.37 -8.28
CA SER A 447 -18.40 9.75 -7.90
C SER A 447 -17.24 9.75 -6.91
N PHE A 448 -16.42 10.80 -6.93
CA PHE A 448 -15.42 11.07 -5.89
C PHE A 448 -15.87 12.25 -5.04
N ASN A 449 -16.12 12.00 -3.76
CA ASN A 449 -16.79 12.97 -2.90
C ASN A 449 -15.92 13.38 -1.71
N PHE A 450 -15.88 14.68 -1.47
CA PHE A 450 -15.29 15.30 -0.28
C PHE A 450 -16.39 15.61 0.73
N TYR A 451 -16.28 15.14 1.97
CA TYR A 451 -17.25 15.41 3.05
C TYR A 451 -16.56 15.98 4.29
N ASP A 452 -17.30 16.78 5.05
CA ASP A 452 -16.96 17.00 6.46
C ASP A 452 -17.19 15.67 7.21
N ASP A 453 -16.25 15.26 8.06
CA ASP A 453 -16.42 14.05 8.86
C ASP A 453 -17.45 14.27 9.98
N LYS A 454 -17.88 13.17 10.60
CA LYS A 454 -18.72 13.14 11.79
C LYS A 454 -18.03 12.34 12.88
N ALA A 455 -17.78 12.99 14.01
CA ALA A 455 -17.30 12.39 15.25
C ALA A 455 -18.45 12.40 16.27
N GLY A 456 -19.18 11.29 16.35
CA GLY A 456 -20.47 11.27 17.04
C GLY A 456 -21.44 12.26 16.38
N ASN A 457 -21.97 13.20 17.17
CA ASN A 457 -22.85 14.27 16.70
C ASN A 457 -22.09 15.53 16.25
N GLN A 458 -20.78 15.58 16.45
CA GLN A 458 -19.96 16.72 16.07
C GLN A 458 -19.54 16.60 14.61
N LYS A 459 -19.77 17.66 13.86
CA LYS A 459 -19.25 17.84 12.50
C LYS A 459 -17.79 18.28 12.57
N VAL A 460 -16.93 17.64 11.79
CA VAL A 460 -15.49 17.93 11.73
C VAL A 460 -15.17 18.44 10.33
N PRO A 461 -14.86 19.74 10.17
CA PRO A 461 -14.59 20.33 8.86
C PRO A 461 -13.41 19.66 8.17
N LEU A 462 -13.58 19.24 6.92
CA LEU A 462 -12.49 18.69 6.11
C LEU A 462 -11.48 19.79 5.76
N GLN A 463 -10.20 19.59 6.07
CA GLN A 463 -9.12 20.48 5.67
C GLN A 463 -8.13 19.73 4.78
N MET A 464 -8.07 20.09 3.50
CA MET A 464 -7.09 19.55 2.55
C MET A 464 -6.14 20.63 2.06
N THR A 465 -4.85 20.48 2.37
CA THR A 465 -3.77 21.39 1.97
C THR A 465 -2.71 20.68 1.16
N ASN A 466 -1.96 21.44 0.34
CA ASN A 466 -0.88 20.91 -0.49
C ASN A 466 -1.36 19.78 -1.42
N VAL A 467 -2.52 19.99 -2.04
CA VAL A 467 -3.18 19.04 -2.92
C VAL A 467 -2.56 19.09 -4.32
N SER A 468 -2.48 17.94 -4.99
CA SER A 468 -2.16 17.81 -6.41
C SER A 468 -3.01 16.70 -7.02
N VAL A 469 -3.99 17.07 -7.85
CA VAL A 469 -4.87 16.13 -8.55
C VAL A 469 -4.71 16.38 -10.05
N VAL A 470 -3.94 15.52 -10.73
CA VAL A 470 -3.47 15.80 -12.08
C VAL A 470 -3.70 14.63 -13.02
N GLY A 471 -4.30 14.90 -14.17
CA GLY A 471 -4.48 13.88 -15.19
C GLY A 471 -5.44 12.78 -14.79
N CYS A 472 -6.46 13.07 -13.98
CA CYS A 472 -7.43 12.08 -13.51
C CYS A 472 -8.75 12.14 -14.30
N CYS A 473 -9.38 10.98 -14.46
CA CYS A 473 -10.72 10.82 -15.04
C CYS A 473 -11.71 10.42 -13.94
N PHE A 474 -12.74 11.22 -13.74
CA PHE A 474 -13.79 10.99 -12.73
C PHE A 474 -15.15 10.82 -13.40
N GLY A 475 -15.97 9.88 -12.92
CA GLY A 475 -17.38 9.85 -13.29
C GLY A 475 -18.09 11.14 -12.89
N ASN A 476 -18.00 11.50 -11.61
CA ASN A 476 -18.43 12.79 -11.07
C ASN A 476 -17.52 13.19 -9.89
N MET A 477 -17.49 14.46 -9.51
CA MET A 477 -16.78 14.96 -8.34
C MET A 477 -17.69 15.87 -7.53
N LYS A 478 -17.80 15.63 -6.22
CA LYS A 478 -18.70 16.39 -5.35
C LYS A 478 -18.01 16.92 -4.11
N LYS A 479 -18.43 18.11 -3.67
CA LYS A 479 -17.99 18.72 -2.43
C LYS A 479 -19.19 18.95 -1.52
N HIS A 480 -19.27 18.14 -0.46
CA HIS A 480 -20.33 18.16 0.55
C HIS A 480 -19.87 18.84 1.85
N THR A 481 -18.79 19.63 1.80
CA THR A 481 -18.31 20.38 2.97
C THR A 481 -19.05 21.72 3.05
N GLN A 482 -19.48 22.13 4.24
CA GLN A 482 -19.99 23.50 4.44
C GLN A 482 -18.88 24.41 4.97
N ASP A 483 -18.08 23.89 5.91
CA ASP A 483 -17.01 24.64 6.58
C ASP A 483 -15.63 24.11 6.19
N GLY A 484 -15.58 22.92 5.59
CA GLY A 484 -14.33 22.32 5.12
C GLY A 484 -13.72 23.05 3.93
N ARG A 485 -12.40 23.19 3.95
CA ARG A 485 -11.58 23.74 2.88
C ARG A 485 -10.89 22.61 2.13
N VAL A 486 -11.08 22.59 0.81
CA VAL A 486 -10.28 21.76 -0.11
C VAL A 486 -9.48 22.71 -0.98
N ASP A 487 -8.16 22.56 -1.01
CA ASP A 487 -7.30 23.31 -1.93
C ASP A 487 -7.53 22.84 -3.37
N LEU A 488 -8.39 23.56 -4.09
CA LEU A 488 -8.75 23.26 -5.47
C LEU A 488 -7.73 23.79 -6.49
N LEU A 489 -6.73 24.56 -6.06
CA LEU A 489 -5.73 25.14 -6.97
C LEU A 489 -4.78 24.09 -7.53
N GLY A 490 -4.60 22.96 -6.84
CA GLY A 490 -3.77 21.85 -7.28
C GLY A 490 -4.42 20.90 -8.29
N PHE A 491 -5.60 21.22 -8.82
CA PHE A 491 -6.31 20.39 -9.80
C PHE A 491 -5.94 20.83 -11.22
N GLU A 492 -5.44 19.91 -12.05
CA GLU A 492 -4.97 20.24 -13.40
C GLU A 492 -5.24 19.09 -14.38
N HIS A 493 -5.62 19.41 -15.62
CA HIS A 493 -5.79 18.43 -16.71
C HIS A 493 -6.69 17.23 -16.35
N ASN A 494 -7.78 17.47 -15.62
CA ASN A 494 -8.72 16.42 -15.23
C ASN A 494 -9.87 16.29 -16.26
N HIS A 495 -10.57 15.16 -16.20
CA HIS A 495 -11.78 14.92 -16.97
C HIS A 495 -12.94 14.50 -16.05
N ILE A 496 -14.13 15.08 -16.25
CA ILE A 496 -15.35 14.74 -15.48
C ILE A 496 -16.46 14.32 -16.45
N VAL A 497 -16.92 13.07 -16.33
CA VAL A 497 -17.89 12.49 -17.29
C VAL A 497 -19.26 13.16 -17.17
N THR A 498 -19.80 13.24 -15.96
CA THR A 498 -21.09 13.88 -15.65
C THR A 498 -20.86 15.04 -14.69
N PRO A 499 -20.64 16.26 -15.19
CA PRO A 499 -20.28 17.40 -14.36
C PRO A 499 -21.50 18.16 -13.79
N GLU A 500 -22.72 17.66 -14.03
CA GLU A 500 -23.97 18.18 -13.46
C GLU A 500 -24.34 17.49 -12.13
N GLY A 501 -25.18 18.15 -11.36
CA GLY A 501 -25.78 17.62 -10.13
C GLY A 501 -25.56 18.51 -8.92
N ILE A 502 -26.35 18.27 -7.88
CA ILE A 502 -26.23 18.98 -6.60
C ILE A 502 -24.83 18.74 -6.03
N GLN A 503 -24.14 19.83 -5.67
CA GLN A 503 -22.80 19.84 -5.09
C GLN A 503 -21.68 19.34 -6.01
N ALA A 504 -21.93 19.24 -7.32
CA ALA A 504 -20.89 18.97 -8.30
C ALA A 504 -19.85 20.10 -8.32
N VAL A 505 -18.57 19.74 -8.39
CA VAL A 505 -17.46 20.70 -8.49
C VAL A 505 -16.65 20.45 -9.76
N ARG A 506 -16.15 21.54 -10.34
CA ARG A 506 -15.31 21.56 -11.54
C ARG A 506 -13.96 22.23 -11.22
N PRO A 507 -13.13 21.62 -10.36
CA PRO A 507 -11.95 22.28 -9.86
C PRO A 507 -10.83 22.32 -10.91
N GLY A 508 -10.02 23.37 -10.83
CA GLY A 508 -8.71 23.40 -11.47
C GLY A 508 -8.65 24.03 -12.86
N LYS A 509 -7.50 23.85 -13.50
CA LYS A 509 -7.18 24.32 -14.85
C LYS A 509 -7.26 23.19 -15.87
N ASP A 510 -7.52 23.53 -17.12
CA ASP A 510 -7.53 22.59 -18.26
C ASP A 510 -8.45 21.37 -18.09
N LEU A 511 -9.56 21.59 -17.38
CA LEU A 511 -10.61 20.60 -17.19
C LEU A 511 -11.35 20.32 -18.51
N SER A 512 -11.69 19.06 -18.75
CA SER A 512 -12.63 18.68 -19.81
C SER A 512 -13.81 17.89 -19.25
N THR A 513 -14.91 17.83 -20.00
CA THR A 513 -16.15 17.16 -19.58
C THR A 513 -16.78 16.38 -20.73
N GLY A 514 -17.74 15.50 -20.42
CA GLY A 514 -18.50 14.73 -21.39
C GLY A 514 -18.08 13.25 -21.45
N ALA A 515 -18.42 12.54 -22.53
CA ALA A 515 -18.02 11.15 -22.66
C ALA A 515 -16.49 11.01 -22.72
N ALA A 516 -15.94 10.14 -21.87
CA ALA A 516 -14.50 9.93 -21.79
C ALA A 516 -13.92 9.15 -22.99
N GLY A 517 -14.77 8.48 -23.79
CA GLY A 517 -14.33 7.64 -24.91
C GLY A 517 -13.38 6.54 -24.46
N LEU A 518 -13.84 5.68 -23.55
CA LEU A 518 -13.07 4.58 -22.98
C LEU A 518 -13.59 3.23 -23.48
N THR A 519 -12.67 2.29 -23.74
CA THR A 519 -12.99 0.87 -23.92
C THR A 519 -13.62 0.28 -22.65
N GLN A 520 -14.20 -0.92 -22.74
CA GLN A 520 -14.69 -1.69 -21.59
C GLN A 520 -13.64 -1.98 -20.51
N THR A 521 -12.35 -1.87 -20.87
CA THR A 521 -11.25 -2.07 -19.92
C THR A 521 -10.76 -0.76 -19.30
N GLY A 522 -11.41 0.37 -19.58
CA GLY A 522 -11.05 1.70 -19.06
C GLY A 522 -9.92 2.40 -19.81
N ARG A 523 -9.50 1.88 -20.97
CA ARG A 523 -8.46 2.51 -21.82
C ARG A 523 -9.05 3.57 -22.74
N PRO A 524 -8.40 4.73 -22.96
CA PRO A 524 -8.81 5.68 -23.99
C PRO A 524 -8.91 5.04 -25.37
N GLU A 525 -9.95 5.39 -26.13
CA GLU A 525 -10.16 5.01 -27.52
C GLU A 525 -9.62 6.09 -28.48
N ARG A 526 -9.52 5.76 -29.77
CA ARG A 526 -9.13 6.73 -30.79
C ARG A 526 -10.13 7.89 -30.80
N GLY A 527 -9.63 9.11 -30.68
CA GLY A 527 -10.47 10.31 -30.62
C GLY A 527 -10.99 10.64 -29.22
N SER A 528 -10.60 9.89 -28.18
CA SER A 528 -10.92 10.22 -26.80
C SER A 528 -10.42 11.63 -26.43
N PRO A 529 -11.18 12.42 -25.64
CA PRO A 529 -10.72 13.72 -25.13
C PRO A 529 -9.58 13.60 -24.10
N LEU A 530 -9.24 12.38 -23.69
CA LEU A 530 -8.19 12.09 -22.72
C LEU A 530 -6.79 12.07 -23.34
N LEU A 531 -6.68 11.99 -24.67
CA LEU A 531 -5.42 11.74 -25.36
C LEU A 531 -4.45 12.93 -25.33
N ASN A 532 -3.16 12.66 -25.04
CA ASN A 532 -2.04 13.59 -25.14
C ASN A 532 -2.25 14.93 -24.42
N ARG A 533 -2.85 14.91 -23.23
CA ARG A 533 -3.31 16.13 -22.55
C ARG A 533 -2.27 16.73 -21.63
N LEU A 534 -1.45 15.93 -20.96
CA LEU A 534 -0.50 16.46 -19.99
C LEU A 534 0.73 17.05 -20.70
N SER A 535 1.22 18.17 -20.17
CA SER A 535 2.43 18.84 -20.65
C SER A 535 3.72 18.23 -20.09
N ARG A 536 3.61 17.46 -18.99
CA ARG A 536 4.73 16.83 -18.30
C ARG A 536 4.43 15.38 -17.95
N LYS A 537 5.50 14.60 -17.89
CA LYS A 537 5.50 13.21 -17.45
C LYS A 537 5.59 13.16 -15.93
N LEU A 538 4.51 12.79 -15.25
CA LEU A 538 4.48 12.63 -13.78
C LEU A 538 5.04 11.28 -13.35
N VAL A 539 4.85 10.25 -14.18
CA VAL A 539 5.32 8.87 -13.95
C VAL A 539 5.80 8.24 -15.25
N PRO A 540 6.77 7.30 -15.18
CA PRO A 540 7.41 6.70 -16.36
C PRO A 540 6.45 5.87 -17.24
N ALA A 541 5.46 5.23 -16.63
CA ALA A 541 4.57 4.26 -17.26
C ALA A 541 3.12 4.38 -16.74
N ASP A 542 2.19 3.69 -17.39
CA ASP A 542 0.79 3.58 -16.98
C ASP A 542 0.54 2.40 -16.01
N ALA A 543 -0.71 2.17 -15.59
CA ALA A 543 -1.07 1.13 -14.63
C ALA A 543 -0.88 -0.32 -15.13
N ARG A 544 -0.54 -0.52 -16.41
CA ARG A 544 -0.14 -1.82 -17.00
C ARG A 544 1.37 -1.89 -17.26
N GLY A 545 2.14 -0.90 -16.82
CA GLY A 545 3.57 -0.84 -17.04
C GLY A 545 3.96 -0.35 -18.43
N ARG A 546 3.02 0.18 -19.22
CA ARG A 546 3.34 0.70 -20.56
C ARG A 546 4.00 2.07 -20.45
N PRO A 547 5.13 2.33 -21.14
CA PRO A 547 5.77 3.63 -21.12
C PRO A 547 4.83 4.76 -21.54
N ARG A 548 4.90 5.89 -20.84
CA ARG A 548 4.25 7.15 -21.25
C ARG A 548 5.23 7.96 -22.10
N ASP A 549 5.23 7.72 -23.40
CA ASP A 549 6.13 8.38 -24.34
C ASP A 549 5.47 9.65 -24.92
N GLY A 550 6.14 10.80 -24.82
CA GLY A 550 5.58 12.08 -25.24
C GLY A 550 4.65 12.71 -24.20
N ARG A 551 3.47 13.19 -24.64
CA ARG A 551 2.46 13.82 -23.77
C ARG A 551 1.55 12.74 -23.19
N PRO A 552 1.51 12.56 -21.86
CA PRO A 552 0.66 11.53 -21.28
C PRO A 552 -0.84 11.76 -21.48
N ASP A 553 -1.58 10.65 -21.56
CA ASP A 553 -3.03 10.63 -21.49
C ASP A 553 -3.57 10.86 -20.07
N ILE A 554 -4.81 11.37 -19.97
CA ILE A 554 -5.57 11.44 -18.72
C ILE A 554 -6.02 10.03 -18.33
N GLY A 555 -5.88 9.70 -17.05
CA GLY A 555 -6.33 8.45 -16.45
C GLY A 555 -5.23 7.40 -16.34
N ALA A 556 -5.64 6.21 -15.91
CA ALA A 556 -4.74 5.12 -15.52
C ALA A 556 -4.01 4.43 -16.67
N TYR A 557 -4.46 4.61 -17.92
CA TYR A 557 -3.91 3.91 -19.09
C TYR A 557 -3.59 4.86 -20.24
N GLU A 558 -2.59 4.50 -21.02
CA GLU A 558 -2.25 5.15 -22.30
C GLU A 558 -2.99 4.51 -23.49
N PHE A 559 -3.27 5.31 -24.51
CA PHE A 559 -3.87 4.90 -25.78
C PHE A 559 -2.91 4.13 -26.69
N GLY A 560 -3.42 3.12 -27.38
CA GLY A 560 -2.74 2.48 -28.52
C GLY A 560 -1.73 1.39 -28.18
N ALA A 561 -2.20 0.19 -27.88
CA ALA A 561 -1.58 -1.10 -28.20
C ALA A 561 -2.52 -2.17 -27.62
N SER A 562 -2.96 -3.12 -28.45
CA SER A 562 -3.55 -4.36 -27.97
C SER A 562 -2.55 -5.02 -27.02
N ASN A 563 -3.03 -5.45 -25.84
CA ASN A 563 -2.23 -6.35 -25.01
C ASN A 563 -2.00 -7.67 -25.72
#